data_AF-A0A4S0JDN0-F1
#
_entry.id   AF-A0A4S0JDN0-F1
#
_cell.length_a   1.000
_cell.length_b   1.000
_cell.length_c   1.000
_cell.angle_alpha   90.00
_cell.angle_beta   90.00
_cell.angle_gamma   90.00
#
_symmetry.space_group_name_H-M   'P 1'
#
loop_
_entity.id
_entity.type
_entity.pdbx_description
1 polymer ?
#
loop_
_entity_poly.entity_id
_entity_poly.type
_entity_poly.pdbx_seq_one_letter_code
_entity_poly.pdbx_strand_id
1 'polypeptide(L)'
;DLNAPALPTSKGIRFLQGDASDLEVSFRRHKLFDLPRPWLVIEDSAHSYAVCTSVLKFFEEHLQAGEYLVMEDGVLDDLGWSARYQGGPNRAIAEFLARGSRSFEIDVTYCDMFGRNMTYNPNGYLRKI
;
A
#
# COMPACT_ATOMS: atom_id res chain seq x y z
N ASP A 1 7.89 10.86 8.49
CA ASP A 1 8.59 11.02 9.78
C ASP A 1 9.27 9.70 10.11
N LEU A 2 10.58 9.70 10.39
CA LEU A 2 11.36 8.47 10.60
C LEU A 2 11.54 8.13 12.09
N ASN A 3 11.17 9.04 12.98
CA ASN A 3 11.31 8.85 14.42
C ASN A 3 9.97 8.43 15.02
N ALA A 4 10.01 7.44 15.93
CA ALA A 4 8.82 7.11 16.69
C ALA A 4 8.40 8.34 17.52
N PRO A 5 7.10 8.69 17.55
CA PRO A 5 6.63 9.81 18.34
C PRO A 5 6.87 9.54 19.82
N ALA A 6 7.18 10.58 20.59
CA ALA A 6 7.31 10.51 22.05
C ALA A 6 5.93 10.45 22.74
N LEU A 7 5.06 9.58 22.24
CA LEU A 7 3.72 9.35 22.76
C LEU A 7 3.72 8.07 23.62
N PRO A 8 2.95 8.06 24.73
CA PRO A 8 2.77 6.83 25.49
C PRO A 8 2.15 5.77 24.58
N THR A 9 2.71 4.56 24.61
CA THR A 9 2.18 3.44 23.83
C THR A 9 0.84 3.01 24.41
N SER A 10 -0.20 3.02 23.58
CA SER A 10 -1.52 2.49 23.92
C SER A 10 -1.58 0.99 23.64
N LYS A 11 -2.40 0.26 24.40
CA LYS A 11 -2.67 -1.16 24.14
C LYS A 11 -3.17 -1.33 22.70
N GLY A 12 -2.51 -2.19 21.92
CA GLY A 12 -2.84 -2.46 20.53
C GLY A 12 -2.14 -1.56 19.50
N ILE A 13 -1.35 -0.57 19.92
CA ILE A 13 -0.60 0.32 19.02
C ILE A 13 0.91 0.10 19.24
N ARG A 14 1.64 -0.13 18.14
CA ARG A 14 3.11 -0.24 18.14
C ARG A 14 3.67 0.67 17.05
N PHE A 15 4.69 1.44 17.38
CA PHE A 15 5.49 2.19 16.42
C PHE A 15 6.75 1.39 16.11
N LEU A 16 7.00 1.15 14.83
CA LEU A 16 8.11 0.34 14.35
C LEU A 16 8.83 1.11 13.25
N GLN A 17 10.15 1.01 13.24
CA GLN A 17 10.96 1.59 12.17
C GLN A 17 11.16 0.54 11.07
N GLY A 18 10.95 0.94 9.82
CA GLY A 18 11.14 0.10 8.65
C GLY A 18 11.36 0.92 7.38
N ASP A 19 11.72 0.24 6.30
CA ASP A 19 11.87 0.82 4.97
C ASP A 19 10.85 0.17 4.02
N ALA A 20 10.00 0.97 3.41
CA ALA A 20 8.98 0.50 2.47
C ALA A 20 9.59 -0.05 1.16
N SER A 21 10.84 0.32 0.86
CA SER A 21 11.58 -0.20 -0.30
C SER A 21 12.07 -1.64 -0.07
N ASP A 22 12.18 -2.07 1.20
CA ASP A 22 12.64 -3.40 1.63
C ASP A 22 11.88 -3.86 2.89
N LEU A 23 10.61 -4.22 2.68
CA LEU A 23 9.72 -4.62 3.76
C LEU A 23 10.09 -5.96 4.40
N GLU A 24 10.76 -6.85 3.68
CA GLU A 24 11.12 -8.19 4.16
C GLU A 24 12.02 -8.10 5.40
N VAL A 25 13.05 -7.24 5.34
CA VAL A 25 13.95 -6.99 6.48
C VAL A 25 13.17 -6.46 7.68
N SER A 26 12.22 -5.55 7.45
CA SER A 26 11.43 -4.92 8.50
C SER A 26 10.43 -5.90 9.14
N PHE A 27 9.74 -6.69 8.32
CA PHE A 27 8.76 -7.68 8.76
C PHE A 27 9.43 -8.79 9.59
N ARG A 28 10.59 -9.31 9.15
CA ARG A 28 11.33 -10.32 9.90
C ARG A 28 11.86 -9.79 11.22
N ARG A 29 12.47 -8.60 11.22
CA ARG A 29 13.02 -7.96 12.42
C ARG A 29 11.98 -7.79 13.51
N HIS A 30 10.77 -7.37 13.14
CA HIS A 30 9.69 -7.05 14.07
C HIS A 30 8.66 -8.18 14.25
N LYS A 31 8.94 -9.37 13.68
CA LYS A 31 8.05 -10.55 13.71
C LYS A 31 6.62 -10.22 13.27
N LEU A 32 6.49 -9.44 12.19
CA LEU A 32 5.18 -8.99 11.70
C LEU A 32 4.39 -10.11 11.04
N PHE A 33 5.07 -11.16 10.55
CA PHE A 33 4.42 -12.35 10.03
C PHE A 33 3.60 -13.11 11.09
N ASP A 34 3.90 -12.92 12.37
CA ASP A 34 3.20 -13.57 13.48
C ASP A 34 1.92 -12.81 13.90
N LEU A 35 1.63 -11.65 13.28
CA LEU A 35 0.44 -10.87 13.60
C LEU A 35 -0.85 -11.63 13.27
N PRO A 36 -1.90 -11.53 14.11
CA PRO A 36 -3.21 -12.06 13.80
C PRO A 36 -3.74 -11.52 12.46
N ARG A 37 -4.49 -12.37 11.76
CA ARG A 37 -5.12 -12.08 10.46
C ARG A 37 -6.63 -11.93 10.61
N PRO A 38 -7.34 -11.28 9.66
CA PRO A 38 -6.84 -10.72 8.39
C PRO A 38 -6.06 -9.42 8.55
N TRP A 39 -5.16 -9.14 7.60
CA TRP A 39 -4.46 -7.87 7.52
C TRP A 39 -5.17 -6.85 6.61
N LEU A 40 -5.12 -5.61 7.05
CA LEU A 40 -5.32 -4.41 6.25
C LEU A 40 -3.99 -3.65 6.25
N VAL A 41 -3.40 -3.49 5.08
CA VAL A 41 -2.18 -2.71 4.89
C VAL A 41 -2.55 -1.39 4.26
N ILE A 42 -2.07 -0.28 4.82
CA ILE A 42 -2.21 1.06 4.24
C ILE A 42 -0.79 1.54 3.90
N GLU A 43 -0.51 1.71 2.61
CA GLU A 43 0.76 2.22 2.09
C GLU A 43 0.61 3.71 1.80
N ASP A 44 1.24 4.52 2.65
CA ASP A 44 1.19 5.99 2.62
C ASP A 44 2.61 6.56 2.90
N SER A 45 3.61 6.06 2.16
CA SER A 45 5.02 6.33 2.44
C SER A 45 5.67 7.34 1.49
N ALA A 46 6.40 6.87 0.48
CA ALA A 46 7.19 7.71 -0.42
C ALA A 46 6.44 8.05 -1.71
N HIS A 47 5.37 7.32 -2.04
CA HIS A 47 4.54 7.40 -3.26
C HIS A 47 5.30 7.31 -4.59
N SER A 48 6.62 7.13 -4.56
CA SER A 48 7.40 6.94 -5.79
C SER A 48 7.02 5.62 -6.44
N TYR A 49 6.95 5.61 -7.77
CA TYR A 49 6.68 4.41 -8.55
C TYR A 49 7.50 3.18 -8.10
N ALA A 50 8.80 3.39 -7.81
CA ALA A 50 9.70 2.32 -7.38
C ALA A 50 9.29 1.71 -6.03
N VAL A 51 8.99 2.54 -5.03
CA VAL A 51 8.57 2.07 -3.70
C VAL A 51 7.20 1.38 -3.78
N CYS A 52 6.22 2.00 -4.44
CA CYS A 52 4.90 1.39 -4.64
C CYS A 52 5.01 0.01 -5.32
N THR A 53 5.88 -0.11 -6.33
CA THR A 53 6.16 -1.38 -7.01
C THR A 53 6.77 -2.43 -6.07
N SER A 54 7.73 -2.04 -5.23
CA SER A 54 8.32 -2.94 -4.22
C SER A 54 7.27 -3.43 -3.21
N VAL A 55 6.42 -2.52 -2.72
CA VAL A 55 5.33 -2.85 -1.79
C VAL A 55 4.33 -3.82 -2.42
N LEU A 56 3.90 -3.56 -3.67
CA LEU A 56 2.99 -4.44 -4.38
C LEU A 56 3.55 -5.86 -4.53
N LYS A 57 4.82 -5.99 -4.93
CA LYS A 57 5.49 -7.30 -5.08
C LYS A 57 5.59 -8.02 -3.74
N PHE A 58 5.98 -7.31 -2.68
CA PHE A 58 6.08 -7.89 -1.34
C PHE A 58 4.72 -8.45 -0.87
N PHE A 59 3.66 -7.65 -0.96
CA PHE A 59 2.34 -8.09 -0.50
C PHE A 59 1.64 -9.05 -1.47
N GLU A 60 2.06 -9.14 -2.73
CA GLU A 60 1.67 -10.26 -3.61
C GLU A 60 2.04 -11.61 -2.98
N GLU A 61 3.19 -11.71 -2.34
CA GLU A 61 3.68 -12.96 -1.74
C GLU A 61 3.13 -13.23 -0.33
N HIS A 62 2.72 -12.18 0.41
CA HIS A 62 2.48 -12.28 1.85
C HIS A 62 1.04 -12.01 2.32
N LEU A 63 0.20 -11.37 1.49
CA LEU A 63 -1.23 -11.27 1.78
C LEU A 63 -1.97 -12.56 1.40
N GLN A 64 -2.95 -12.92 2.22
CA GLN A 64 -3.88 -14.01 2.00
C GLN A 64 -5.13 -13.52 1.28
N ALA A 65 -5.81 -14.41 0.55
CA ALA A 65 -7.04 -14.07 -0.16
C ALA A 65 -8.07 -13.43 0.80
N GLY A 66 -8.63 -12.29 0.39
CA GLY A 66 -9.54 -11.47 1.18
C GLY A 66 -8.88 -10.37 2.02
N GLU A 67 -7.55 -10.38 2.18
CA GLU A 67 -6.81 -9.27 2.80
C GLU A 67 -6.61 -8.11 1.82
N TYR A 68 -6.33 -6.92 2.36
CA TYR A 68 -6.27 -5.68 1.57
C TYR A 68 -4.92 -5.00 1.65
N LEU A 69 -4.51 -4.47 0.50
CA LEU A 69 -3.52 -3.41 0.37
C LEU A 69 -4.23 -2.15 -0.14
N VAL A 70 -4.28 -1.12 0.69
CA VAL A 70 -4.76 0.22 0.33
C VAL A 70 -3.54 1.06 0.03
N MET A 71 -3.36 1.43 -1.23
CA MET A 71 -2.25 2.25 -1.69
C MET A 71 -2.72 3.69 -1.86
N GLU A 72 -2.22 4.61 -1.04
CA GLU A 72 -2.68 6.00 -0.96
C GLU A 72 -2.11 6.90 -2.07
N ASP A 73 -2.66 8.11 -2.18
CA ASP A 73 -2.17 9.19 -3.05
C ASP A 73 -2.11 8.90 -4.56
N GLY A 74 -3.00 8.02 -5.05
CA GLY A 74 -3.19 7.82 -6.49
C GLY A 74 -3.55 9.11 -7.26
N VAL A 75 -4.14 10.11 -6.60
CA VAL A 75 -4.53 11.40 -7.21
C VAL A 75 -3.34 12.31 -7.55
N LEU A 76 -2.10 11.93 -7.18
CA LEU A 76 -0.93 12.78 -7.38
C LEU A 76 -0.69 13.19 -8.85
N ASP A 77 -1.15 12.37 -9.79
CA ASP A 77 -1.05 12.69 -11.22
C ASP A 77 -1.99 13.86 -11.56
N ASP A 78 -3.23 13.83 -11.07
CA ASP A 78 -4.23 14.88 -11.24
C ASP A 78 -3.83 16.18 -10.54
N LEU A 79 -3.05 16.09 -9.45
CA LEU A 79 -2.46 17.23 -8.74
C LEU A 79 -1.21 17.80 -9.43
N GLY A 80 -0.78 17.23 -10.57
CA GLY A 80 0.39 17.69 -11.32
C GLY A 80 1.73 17.28 -10.71
N TRP A 81 1.75 16.26 -9.83
CA TRP A 81 2.98 15.78 -9.16
C TRP A 81 3.57 14.53 -9.81
N SER A 82 3.01 14.06 -10.92
CA SER A 82 3.44 12.87 -11.65
C SER A 82 4.95 12.80 -11.87
N ALA A 83 5.56 13.89 -12.36
CA ALA A 83 7.00 13.92 -12.66
C ALA A 83 7.88 13.72 -11.42
N ARG A 84 7.45 14.22 -10.26
CA ARG A 84 8.16 14.08 -8.98
C ARG A 84 8.18 12.62 -8.50
N TYR A 85 7.07 11.90 -8.71
CA TYR A 85 6.89 10.53 -8.23
C TYR A 85 6.98 9.47 -9.33
N GLN A 86 7.35 9.87 -10.55
CA GLN A 86 7.51 9.02 -11.73
C GLN A 86 6.21 8.27 -12.12
N GLY A 87 5.06 8.91 -11.97
CA GLY A 87 3.72 8.34 -12.15
C GLY A 87 3.17 7.60 -10.93
N GLY A 88 4.00 7.42 -9.89
CA GLY A 88 3.57 7.05 -8.55
C GLY A 88 2.68 5.81 -8.43
N PRO A 89 1.69 5.82 -7.49
CA PRO A 89 0.84 4.68 -7.18
C PRO A 89 0.07 4.15 -8.39
N ASN A 90 -0.64 5.02 -9.11
CA ASN A 90 -1.52 4.61 -10.20
C ASN A 90 -0.77 3.91 -11.33
N ARG A 91 0.41 4.44 -11.71
CA ARG A 91 1.27 3.78 -12.67
C ARG A 91 1.77 2.43 -12.16
N ALA A 92 2.22 2.36 -10.91
CA ALA A 92 2.71 1.12 -10.32
C ALA A 92 1.63 0.02 -10.30
N ILE A 93 0.40 0.37 -9.89
CA ILE A 93 -0.75 -0.53 -9.88
C ILE A 93 -1.10 -0.99 -11.30
N ALA A 94 -1.20 -0.05 -12.25
CA ALA A 94 -1.55 -0.37 -13.63
C ALA A 94 -0.54 -1.32 -14.28
N GLU A 95 0.75 -1.03 -14.15
CA GLU A 95 1.81 -1.90 -14.67
C GLU A 95 1.90 -3.24 -13.92
N PHE A 96 1.67 -3.26 -12.61
CA PHE A 96 1.63 -4.48 -11.81
C PHE A 96 0.51 -5.43 -12.28
N LEU A 97 -0.71 -4.92 -12.46
CA LEU A 97 -1.87 -5.72 -12.86
C LEU A 97 -1.78 -6.16 -14.33
N ALA A 98 -1.08 -5.41 -15.17
CA ALA A 98 -0.84 -5.76 -16.57
C ALA A 98 0.05 -7.01 -16.77
N ARG A 99 0.72 -7.49 -15.71
CA ARG A 99 1.61 -8.68 -15.77
C ARG A 99 0.85 -10.00 -16.01
N GLY A 100 -0.48 -10.00 -15.96
CA GLY A 100 -1.33 -11.17 -16.22
C GLY A 100 -1.51 -12.13 -15.03
N SER A 101 -0.73 -11.95 -13.95
CA SER A 101 -0.98 -12.55 -12.63
C SER A 101 -2.24 -11.93 -12.03
N ARG A 102 -3.27 -12.74 -11.78
CA ARG A 102 -4.49 -12.30 -11.08
C ARG A 102 -4.30 -12.54 -9.58
N SER A 103 -3.41 -11.78 -8.96
CA SER A 103 -3.12 -11.87 -7.53
C SER A 103 -3.87 -10.81 -6.71
N PHE A 104 -4.28 -9.72 -7.36
CA PHE A 104 -5.11 -8.67 -6.78
C PHE A 104 -6.23 -8.30 -7.75
N GLU A 105 -7.32 -7.79 -7.19
CA GLU A 105 -8.33 -7.03 -7.92
C GLU A 105 -8.51 -5.64 -7.29
N ILE A 106 -8.90 -4.66 -8.11
CA ILE A 106 -9.30 -3.34 -7.62
C ILE A 106 -10.73 -3.45 -7.09
N ASP A 107 -10.92 -3.15 -5.81
CA ASP A 107 -12.24 -3.07 -5.21
C ASP A 107 -12.88 -1.72 -5.53
N VAL A 108 -13.61 -1.71 -6.65
CA VAL A 108 -14.32 -0.53 -7.13
C VAL A 108 -15.37 -0.02 -6.16
N THR A 109 -15.87 -0.85 -5.23
CA THR A 109 -16.84 -0.42 -4.22
C THR A 109 -16.28 0.71 -3.36
N TYR A 110 -15.00 0.61 -2.98
CA TYR A 110 -14.33 1.63 -2.18
C TYR A 110 -13.84 2.79 -3.03
N CYS A 111 -13.29 2.52 -4.23
CA CYS A 111 -12.88 3.57 -5.16
C CYS A 111 -14.05 4.50 -5.54
N ASP A 112 -15.24 3.92 -5.72
CA ASP A 112 -16.41 4.62 -6.24
C ASP A 112 -17.43 5.02 -5.15
N MET A 113 -17.07 4.87 -3.87
CA MET A 113 -17.99 5.03 -2.73
C MET A 113 -18.77 6.36 -2.77
N PHE A 114 -18.14 7.43 -3.23
CA PHE A 114 -18.74 8.76 -3.33
C PHE A 114 -18.94 9.25 -4.78
N GLY A 115 -18.73 8.38 -5.76
CA GLY A 115 -18.66 8.70 -7.19
C GLY A 115 -17.43 8.08 -7.82
N ARG A 116 -17.41 7.92 -9.15
CA ARG A 116 -16.35 7.20 -9.88
C ARG A 116 -14.95 7.73 -9.51
N ASN A 117 -14.11 6.87 -8.90
CA ASN A 117 -12.78 7.20 -8.39
C ASN A 117 -12.76 8.48 -7.54
N MET A 118 -13.84 8.80 -6.82
CA MET A 118 -13.95 10.00 -5.99
C MET A 118 -13.32 9.77 -4.62
N THR A 119 -12.01 9.62 -4.62
CA THR A 119 -11.14 9.38 -3.45
C THR A 119 -9.73 9.92 -3.71
N TYR A 120 -8.90 10.06 -2.67
CA TYR A 120 -7.48 10.46 -2.82
C TYR A 120 -6.59 9.32 -3.35
N ASN A 121 -7.08 8.09 -3.28
CA ASN A 121 -6.38 6.88 -3.70
C ASN A 121 -7.13 6.12 -4.82
N PRO A 122 -7.39 6.76 -5.98
CA PRO A 122 -8.09 6.12 -7.09
C PRO A 122 -7.36 4.84 -7.51
N ASN A 123 -8.13 3.77 -7.78
CA ASN A 123 -7.63 2.42 -8.05
C ASN A 123 -6.80 1.76 -6.92
N GLY A 124 -6.62 2.44 -5.78
CA GLY A 124 -5.69 2.05 -4.71
C GLY A 124 -6.22 1.01 -3.73
N TYR A 125 -7.51 0.66 -3.79
CA TYR A 125 -8.09 -0.39 -2.94
C TYR A 125 -7.88 -1.76 -3.59
N LEU A 126 -6.82 -2.47 -3.20
CA LEU A 126 -6.46 -3.76 -3.79
C LEU A 126 -6.84 -4.90 -2.84
N ARG A 127 -7.77 -5.74 -3.28
CA ARG A 127 -8.15 -6.97 -2.58
C ARG A 127 -7.32 -8.13 -3.10
N LYS A 128 -6.67 -8.86 -2.20
CA LYS A 128 -5.97 -10.10 -2.56
C LYS A 128 -6.99 -11.17 -2.95
N ILE A 129 -6.76 -11.84 -4.07
CA ILE A 129 -7.61 -12.94 -4.58
C ILE A 129 -6.93 -14.31 -4.46
#